data_AF-A0A7K3PFA5-F1
#
_entry.id   AF-A0A7K3PFA5-F1
#
_cell.length_a   1.000
_cell.length_b   1.000
_cell.length_c   1.000
_cell.angle_alpha   90.00
_cell.angle_beta   90.00
_cell.angle_gamma   90.00
#
_symmetry.space_group_name_H-M   'P 1'
#
loop_
_entity.id
_entity.type
_entity.pdbx_description
1 polymer ?
#
loop_
_entity_poly.entity_id
_entity_poly.type
_entity_poly.pdbx_seq_one_letter_code
_entity_poly.pdbx_strand_id
1 'polypeptide(L)' 'VLAADTATADGIAAGIVGRLAHDAAGAPARGRLTQALAGIPGARASGALMELSGDGDPAVALTATYLLRLRDGR' A
#
# COMPACT_ATOMS: atom_id res chain seq x y z
N VAL A 1 -12.40 -6.21 -9.26
CA VAL A 1 -11.36 -5.18 -9.06
C VAL A 1 -12.06 -3.84 -8.93
N LEU A 2 -11.86 -3.11 -7.83
CA LEU A 2 -12.29 -1.72 -7.75
C LEU A 2 -11.23 -0.89 -8.49
N ALA A 3 -11.65 -0.03 -9.42
CA ALA A 3 -10.78 0.73 -10.34
C ALA A 3 -9.91 -0.15 -11.25
N ALA A 4 -10.54 -0.81 -12.23
CA ALA A 4 -9.82 -1.54 -13.27
C ALA A 4 -9.12 -0.61 -14.28
N ASP A 5 -9.57 0.64 -14.41
CA ASP A 5 -8.85 1.63 -15.21
C ASP A 5 -7.66 2.19 -14.42
N THR A 6 -6.55 2.35 -15.14
CA THR A 6 -5.25 2.70 -14.58
C THR A 6 -5.23 4.08 -13.94
N ALA A 7 -6.00 5.04 -14.45
CA ALA A 7 -6.00 6.41 -13.95
C ALA A 7 -6.71 6.53 -12.60
N THR A 8 -7.86 5.87 -12.45
CA THR A 8 -8.57 5.82 -11.18
C THR A 8 -7.77 5.05 -10.14
N ALA A 9 -7.15 3.92 -10.51
CA ALA A 9 -6.30 3.15 -9.60
C ALA A 9 -5.12 3.98 -9.08
N ASP A 10 -4.47 4.73 -9.98
CA ASP A 10 -3.33 5.60 -9.65
C ASP A 10 -3.73 6.77 -8.73
N GLY A 11 -4.92 7.35 -8.95
CA GLY A 11 -5.49 8.41 -8.11
C GLY A 11 -5.85 7.92 -6.70
N ILE A 12 -6.46 6.73 -6.57
CA ILE A 12 -6.75 6.13 -5.27
C ILE A 12 -5.45 5.83 -4.52
N ALA A 13 -4.45 5.25 -5.20
CA ALA A 13 -3.15 4.97 -4.61
C ALA A 13 -2.48 6.27 -4.11
N ALA A 14 -2.55 7.36 -4.89
CA ALA A 14 -2.02 8.66 -4.48
C ALA A 14 -2.68 9.19 -3.20
N GLY A 15 -4.01 9.10 -3.10
CA GLY A 15 -4.75 9.51 -1.90
C GLY A 15 -4.35 8.74 -0.65
N ILE A 16 -4.16 7.42 -0.78
CA ILE A 16 -3.72 6.56 0.33
C ILE A 16 -2.28 6.88 0.75
N VAL A 17 -1.36 7.07 -0.21
CA VAL A 17 0.03 7.45 0.06
C VAL A 17 0.10 8.83 0.74
N GLY A 18 -0.67 9.80 0.25
CA GLY A 18 -0.74 11.12 0.88
C GLY A 18 -1.24 11.05 2.33
N ARG A 19 -2.20 10.15 2.62
CA ARG A 19 -2.69 9.91 3.99
C ARG A 19 -1.63 9.26 4.88
N LEU A 20 -0.86 8.29 4.37
CA LEU A 20 0.27 7.67 5.08
C LEU A 20 1.37 8.68 5.41
N ALA A 21 1.65 9.62 4.50
CA ALA A 21 2.69 10.64 4.68
C ALA A 21 2.26 11.78 5.62
N HIS A 22 0.96 12.11 5.67
CA HIS A 22 0.46 13.26 6.40
C HIS A 22 0.00 12.94 7.82
N ASP A 23 -0.62 11.77 8.04
CA ASP A 23 -1.01 11.37 9.40
C ASP A 23 0.19 10.74 10.11
N ALA A 24 0.41 11.11 11.38
CA ALA A 24 1.09 10.24 12.34
C ALA A 24 0.21 9.02 12.65
N ALA A 25 -0.28 8.37 11.60
CA ALA A 25 -1.17 7.24 11.64
C ALA A 25 -0.49 6.21 12.54
N GLY A 26 -1.12 5.90 13.67
CA GLY A 26 -0.63 4.83 14.53
C GLY A 26 -0.53 3.53 13.74
N ALA A 27 0.29 2.59 14.20
CA ALA A 27 0.50 1.30 13.54
C ALA A 27 -0.80 0.60 13.05
N PRO A 28 -1.94 0.63 13.79
CA PRO A 28 -3.18 0.03 13.31
C PRO A 28 -3.77 0.72 12.07
N ALA A 29 -3.61 2.04 11.93
CA ALA A 29 -4.08 2.77 10.77
C ALA A 29 -3.18 2.49 9.57
N ARG A 30 -1.85 2.52 9.75
CA ARG A 30 -0.89 2.17 8.69
C ARG A 30 -1.13 0.76 8.16
N GLY A 31 -1.31 -0.24 9.03
CA GLY A 31 -1.61 -1.61 8.61
C GLY A 31 -2.87 -1.72 7.74
N ARG A 32 -3.94 -0.99 8.04
CA ARG A 32 -5.16 -0.98 7.19
C ARG A 32 -4.91 -0.33 5.83
N LEU A 33 -4.12 0.74 5.79
CA LEU A 33 -3.75 1.41 4.53
C LEU A 33 -2.84 0.52 3.67
N THR A 34 -1.90 -0.21 4.28
CA THR A 34 -1.08 -1.25 3.60
C THR A 34 -1.97 -2.31 2.95
N GLN A 35 -2.99 -2.79 3.66
CA GLN A 35 -3.95 -3.75 3.11
C GLN A 35 -4.82 -3.16 2.00
N ALA A 36 -5.23 -1.89 2.12
CA ALA A 36 -5.98 -1.21 1.06
C ALA A 36 -5.15 -1.09 -0.23
N LEU A 37 -3.85 -0.80 -0.11
CA LEU A 37 -2.93 -0.76 -1.26
C LEU A 37 -2.87 -2.10 -1.98
N ALA A 38 -2.96 -3.24 -1.27
CA ALA A 38 -2.95 -4.58 -1.85
C ALA A 38 -4.04 -4.80 -2.91
N GLY A 39 -5.20 -4.15 -2.75
CA GLY A 39 -6.33 -4.25 -3.67
C GLY A 39 -6.22 -3.39 -4.94
N ILE A 40 -5.22 -2.50 -5.01
CA ILE A 40 -5.09 -1.51 -6.09
C ILE A 40 -3.99 -1.93 -7.07
N PRO A 41 -4.30 -2.14 -8.36
CA PRO A 41 -3.29 -2.44 -9.37
C PRO A 41 -2.40 -1.22 -9.65
N GLY A 42 -1.18 -1.48 -10.14
CA GLY A 42 -0.30 -0.44 -10.69
C GLY A 42 0.94 -0.12 -9.86
N ALA A 43 1.88 0.57 -10.52
CA ALA A 43 3.23 0.80 -10.02
C ALA A 43 3.27 1.65 -8.74
N ARG A 44 2.38 2.65 -8.60
CA ARG A 44 2.33 3.48 -7.38
C ARG A 44 1.99 2.66 -6.14
N ALA A 45 1.00 1.78 -6.24
CA ALA A 45 0.63 0.90 -5.13
C ALA A 45 1.78 -0.05 -4.76
N SER A 46 2.48 -0.60 -5.76
CA SER A 46 3.67 -1.44 -5.52
C SER A 46 4.84 -0.65 -4.91
N GLY A 47 5.11 0.57 -5.38
CA GLY A 47 6.14 1.44 -4.79
C GLY A 47 5.85 1.78 -3.34
N ALA A 48 4.60 2.12 -3.01
CA ALA A 48 4.19 2.37 -1.63
C ALA A 48 4.34 1.13 -0.72
N LEU A 49 4.01 -0.06 -1.23
CA LEU A 49 4.25 -1.30 -0.49
C LEU A 49 5.75 -1.56 -0.28
N MET A 50 6.60 -1.21 -1.25
CA MET A 50 8.06 -1.32 -1.12
C MET A 50 8.63 -0.40 -0.04
N GLU A 51 8.12 0.82 0.06
CA GLU A 51 8.48 1.74 1.15
C GLU A 51 8.01 1.20 2.51
N LEU A 52 6.77 0.70 2.59
CA LEU A 52 6.20 0.14 3.82
C LEU A 52 6.88 -1.16 4.28
N SER A 53 7.58 -1.89 3.41
CA SER A 53 8.43 -3.02 3.82
C SER A 53 9.57 -2.62 4.75
N GLY A 54 9.92 -1.33 4.79
CA GLY A 54 10.87 -0.76 5.75
C GLY A 54 10.22 -0.02 6.93
N ASP A 55 8.90 -0.16 7.14
CA ASP A 55 8.21 0.53 8.25
C ASP A 55 8.80 0.13 9.61
N GLY A 56 8.91 1.10 10.53
CA GLY A 56 9.42 0.87 11.87
C GLY A 56 8.53 -0.03 12.74
N ASP A 57 7.27 -0.23 12.36
CA ASP A 57 6.40 -1.25 12.94
C ASP A 57 6.56 -2.61 12.23
N PRO A 58 7.01 -3.67 12.92
CA PRO A 58 7.27 -4.96 12.31
C PRO A 58 6.05 -5.62 11.66
N ALA A 59 4.83 -5.38 12.17
CA ALA A 59 3.63 -5.99 11.61
C ALA A 59 3.27 -5.34 10.27
N VAL A 60 3.47 -4.03 10.14
CA VAL A 60 3.30 -3.30 8.88
C VAL A 60 4.33 -3.77 7.85
N ALA A 61 5.61 -3.83 8.23
CA ALA A 61 6.71 -4.24 7.35
C ALA A 61 6.56 -5.68 6.82
N LEU A 62 6.21 -6.61 7.70
CA LEU A 62 5.96 -8.01 7.33
C LEU A 62 4.81 -8.11 6.32
N THR A 63 3.71 -7.40 6.60
CA THR A 63 2.53 -7.40 5.75
C THR A 63 2.84 -6.84 4.36
N ALA A 64 3.51 -5.70 4.29
CA ALA A 64 3.88 -5.06 3.02
C ALA A 64 4.78 -5.97 2.17
N THR A 65 5.76 -6.62 2.80
CA THR A 65 6.66 -7.57 2.15
C THR A 65 5.90 -8.78 1.59
N TYR A 66 4.98 -9.35 2.38
CA TYR A 66 4.15 -10.46 1.93
C TYR A 66 3.29 -10.08 0.71
N LEU A 67 2.68 -8.90 0.74
CA LEU A 67 1.81 -8.43 -0.34
C LEU A 67 2.57 -8.14 -1.65
N LEU A 68 3.81 -7.64 -1.57
CA LEU A 68 4.68 -7.50 -2.74
C LEU A 68 4.96 -8.86 -3.39
N ARG A 69 5.34 -9.86 -2.58
CA ARG A 69 5.62 -11.21 -3.09
C ARG A 69 4.40 -11.85 -3.74
N LEU A 70 3.22 -11.63 -3.18
CA LEU A 70 1.96 -12.12 -3.77
C LEU A 70 1.68 -11.48 -5.14
N ARG A 71 2.12 -10.24 -5.37
CA ARG A 71 1.95 -9.53 -6.64
C ARG A 71 2.96 -9.97 -7.69
N ASP A 72 4.21 -10.19 -7.31
CA ASP A 72 5.26 -10.65 -8.23
C ASP A 72 4.95 -12.04 -8.82
N GLY A 73 4.18 -12.86 -8.10
CA GLY A 73 3.78 -14.20 -8.54
C GLY A 73 2.47 -14.26 -9.33
N ARG A 74 1.85 -13.12 -9.67
CA ARG A 74 0.54 -13.03 -10.35
C ARG A 74 0.68 -12.56 -11.79
#